data_AF-A0A553RIA0-F1
#
_entry.id   AF-A0A553RIA0-F1
#
_cell.length_a   1.000
_cell.length_b   1.000
_cell.length_c   1.000
_cell.angle_alpha   90.00
_cell.angle_beta   90.00
_cell.angle_gamma   90.00
#
_symmetry.space_group_name_H-M   'P 1'
#
loop_
_entity.id
_entity.type
_entity.pdbx_description
1 polymer ?
#
loop_
_entity_poly.entity_id
_entity_poly.type
_entity_poly.pdbx_seq_one_letter_code
_entity_poly.pdbx_strand_id
1 'polypeptide(L)'
;MKTRLGCLSNKSDSCSDFSEFLPPAQERSSRYLKTFLKTEFSDENIEFWLACEDYKKIKSPAKMMSKSNKIYKEFIDIHAPREVNIDHRTREETKMKLLEPTPNSLDEVQAKVYSLMEKDSYQRFIRSKIYQDLLNRTQIYCQRKSV
;
A
#
# COMPACT_ATOMS: atom_id res chain seq x y z
N MET A 1 -4.13 -23.82 -48.98
CA MET A 1 -4.36 -24.64 -47.77
C MET A 1 -3.04 -24.81 -47.03
N LYS A 2 -2.91 -24.19 -45.85
CA LYS A 2 -2.08 -24.64 -44.71
C LYS A 2 -2.44 -23.72 -43.55
N THR A 3 -3.14 -24.29 -42.58
CA THR A 3 -3.54 -23.65 -41.33
C THR A 3 -2.45 -23.80 -40.28
N ARG A 4 -2.55 -22.91 -39.29
CA ARG A 4 -2.26 -23.11 -37.85
C ARG A 4 -0.89 -22.70 -37.29
N LEU A 5 -1.05 -21.89 -36.22
CA LEU A 5 -0.31 -21.84 -34.95
C LEU A 5 1.06 -21.18 -34.96
N GLY A 6 1.05 -19.91 -34.54
CA GLY A 6 2.20 -19.18 -34.00
C GLY A 6 1.74 -18.31 -32.84
N CYS A 7 1.78 -18.89 -31.66
CA CYS A 7 1.77 -18.30 -30.32
C CYS A 7 1.64 -16.77 -30.20
N LEU A 8 0.54 -16.32 -29.58
CA LEU A 8 0.50 -15.07 -28.82
C LEU A 8 1.35 -15.26 -27.55
N SER A 9 2.67 -15.19 -27.70
CA SER A 9 3.56 -15.03 -26.54
C SER A 9 3.84 -13.56 -26.34
N ASN A 10 3.79 -13.16 -25.07
CA ASN A 10 4.28 -11.91 -24.50
C ASN A 10 3.25 -10.77 -24.40
N LYS A 11 2.23 -10.98 -23.57
CA LYS A 11 1.77 -9.94 -22.63
C LYS A 11 2.09 -10.39 -21.20
N SER A 12 3.36 -10.58 -20.90
CA SER A 12 3.83 -10.55 -19.53
C SER A 12 4.17 -9.09 -19.19
N ASP A 13 3.93 -8.72 -17.93
CA ASP A 13 4.64 -7.65 -17.21
C ASP A 13 4.06 -6.22 -17.13
N SER A 14 2.80 -5.95 -17.48
CA SER A 14 2.25 -4.59 -17.29
C SER A 14 1.52 -4.37 -15.96
N CYS A 15 1.99 -4.97 -14.87
CA CYS A 15 1.53 -4.61 -13.52
C CYS A 15 2.53 -5.11 -12.46
N SER A 16 3.75 -4.62 -12.56
CA SER A 16 4.83 -4.92 -11.61
C SER A 16 5.01 -3.81 -10.58
N ASP A 17 4.44 -2.63 -10.81
CA ASP A 17 4.64 -1.47 -9.94
C ASP A 17 3.58 -1.40 -8.84
N PHE A 18 3.98 -1.71 -7.60
CA PHE A 18 3.12 -1.62 -6.42
C PHE A 18 2.57 -0.20 -6.20
N SER A 19 3.31 0.83 -6.63
CA SER A 19 2.89 2.22 -6.46
C SER A 19 1.64 2.58 -7.27
N GLU A 20 1.33 1.84 -8.35
CA GLU A 20 0.07 1.99 -9.11
C GLU A 20 -1.18 1.67 -8.28
N PHE A 21 -1.02 0.93 -7.18
CA PHE A 21 -2.09 0.56 -6.26
C PHE A 21 -2.21 1.49 -5.06
N LEU A 22 -1.34 2.50 -4.94
CA LEU A 22 -1.36 3.47 -3.85
C LEU A 22 -1.92 4.82 -4.33
N PRO A 23 -2.75 5.52 -3.53
CA PRO A 23 -3.21 6.86 -3.90
C PRO A 23 -2.03 7.83 -4.14
N PRO A 24 -2.12 8.74 -5.14
CA PRO A 24 -3.29 9.08 -5.95
C PRO A 24 -3.51 8.19 -7.18
N ALA A 25 -2.72 7.12 -7.36
CA ALA A 25 -2.90 6.21 -8.48
C ALA A 25 -4.29 5.54 -8.43
N GLN A 26 -4.81 5.25 -9.63
CA GLN A 26 -6.18 4.86 -9.97
C GLN A 26 -7.02 4.36 -8.79
N GLU A 27 -7.99 5.17 -8.33
CA GLU A 27 -8.81 4.91 -7.13
C GLU A 27 -9.47 3.52 -7.14
N ARG A 28 -9.74 2.98 -8.33
CA ARG A 28 -10.30 1.65 -8.50
C ARG A 28 -9.33 0.54 -8.08
N SER A 29 -8.06 0.61 -8.48
CA SER A 29 -7.05 -0.42 -8.23
C SER A 29 -6.68 -0.51 -6.75
N SER A 30 -6.56 0.65 -6.07
CA SER A 30 -6.27 0.69 -4.63
C SER A 30 -7.35 0.01 -3.77
N ARG A 31 -8.62 0.01 -4.21
CA ARG A 31 -9.71 -0.71 -3.50
C ARG A 31 -9.50 -2.22 -3.51
N TYR A 32 -8.97 -2.80 -4.59
CA TYR A 32 -8.71 -4.24 -4.67
C TYR A 32 -7.57 -4.63 -3.74
N LEU A 33 -6.48 -3.85 -3.72
CA LEU A 33 -5.38 -4.06 -2.78
C LEU A 33 -5.86 -3.97 -1.32
N LYS A 34 -6.62 -2.92 -0.96
CA LYS A 34 -7.21 -2.78 0.39
C LYS A 34 -8.11 -3.95 0.76
N THR A 35 -8.92 -4.43 -0.18
CA THR A 35 -9.80 -5.59 0.04
C THR A 35 -8.98 -6.85 0.31
N PHE A 36 -7.94 -7.07 -0.49
CA PHE A 36 -7.04 -8.20 -0.32
C PHE A 36 -6.31 -8.17 1.03
N LEU A 37 -5.76 -7.03 1.44
CA LEU A 37 -5.09 -6.90 2.73
C LEU A 37 -6.03 -7.20 3.91
N LYS A 38 -7.32 -6.83 3.80
CA LYS A 38 -8.33 -7.20 4.80
C LYS A 38 -8.58 -8.70 4.88
N THR A 39 -8.55 -9.40 3.74
CA THR A 39 -8.71 -10.87 3.75
C THR A 39 -7.52 -11.58 4.39
N GLU A 40 -6.35 -10.95 4.41
CA GLU A 40 -5.13 -11.48 5.04
C GLU A 40 -4.85 -10.89 6.43
N PHE A 41 -5.78 -10.09 6.99
CA PHE A 41 -5.60 -9.40 8.27
C PHE A 41 -4.30 -8.58 8.34
N SER A 42 -3.94 -7.93 7.23
CA SER A 42 -2.71 -7.13 7.08
C SER A 42 -3.00 -5.71 6.58
N ASP A 43 -4.22 -5.19 6.83
CA ASP A 43 -4.69 -3.90 6.36
C ASP A 43 -4.19 -2.71 7.20
N GLU A 44 -3.65 -2.97 8.39
CA GLU A 44 -2.92 -1.98 9.20
C GLU A 44 -1.75 -1.35 8.43
N ASN A 45 -1.07 -2.13 7.58
CA ASN A 45 0.09 -1.63 6.83
C ASN A 45 -0.28 -0.52 5.83
N ILE A 46 -1.37 -0.71 5.08
CA ILE A 46 -1.82 0.30 4.11
C ILE A 46 -2.45 1.50 4.82
N GLU A 47 -3.16 1.28 5.93
CA GLU A 47 -3.77 2.37 6.69
C GLU A 47 -2.72 3.23 7.39
N PHE A 48 -1.67 2.62 7.94
CA PHE A 48 -0.50 3.34 8.44
C PHE A 48 0.15 4.17 7.34
N TRP A 49 0.41 3.56 6.17
CA TRP A 49 1.03 4.28 5.05
C TRP A 49 0.22 5.51 4.62
N LEU A 50 -1.11 5.37 4.54
CA LEU A 50 -2.01 6.50 4.23
C LEU A 50 -2.01 7.57 5.33
N ALA A 51 -1.97 7.16 6.60
CA ALA A 51 -1.88 8.09 7.72
C ALA A 51 -0.59 8.92 7.67
N CYS A 52 0.52 8.33 7.23
CA CYS A 52 1.79 9.03 6.99
C CYS A 52 1.69 10.03 5.82
N GLU A 53 1.06 9.66 4.70
CA GLU A 53 0.85 10.60 3.58
C GLU A 53 -0.02 11.79 3.97
N ASP A 54 -1.05 11.59 4.79
CA ASP A 54 -1.85 12.69 5.33
C ASP A 54 -1.09 13.53 6.36
N TYR A 55 -0.23 12.90 7.16
CA TYR A 55 0.63 13.58 8.12
C TYR A 55 1.59 14.56 7.43
N LYS A 56 2.23 14.16 6.32
CA LYS A 56 3.15 15.00 5.54
C LYS A 56 2.52 16.30 5.03
N LYS A 57 1.19 16.33 4.85
CA LYS A 57 0.46 17.52 4.37
C LYS A 57 0.22 18.55 5.47
N ILE A 58 0.47 18.21 6.74
CA ILE A 58 0.22 19.09 7.88
C ILE A 58 1.33 20.15 7.99
N LYS A 59 0.93 21.43 7.99
CA LYS A 59 1.85 22.56 8.16
C LYS A 59 1.86 23.14 9.57
N SER A 60 0.81 22.89 10.36
CA SER A 60 0.68 23.44 11.72
C SER A 60 1.42 22.54 12.73
N PRO A 61 2.38 23.08 13.52
CA PRO A 61 3.12 22.30 14.52
C PRO A 61 2.22 21.61 15.54
N ALA A 62 1.18 22.30 16.05
CA ALA A 62 0.25 21.72 17.00
C ALA A 62 -0.56 20.54 16.42
N LYS A 63 -1.03 20.68 15.17
CA LYS A 63 -1.73 19.58 14.49
C LYS A 63 -0.79 18.41 14.18
N MET A 64 0.47 18.72 13.85
CA MET A 64 1.50 17.72 13.58
C MET A 64 1.81 16.91 14.84
N MET A 65 2.00 17.58 15.97
CA MET A 65 2.16 16.94 17.28
C MET A 65 0.95 16.07 17.64
N SER A 66 -0.27 16.56 17.46
CA SER A 66 -1.47 15.76 17.73
C SER A 66 -1.57 14.52 16.82
N LYS A 67 -1.32 14.69 15.52
CA LYS A 67 -1.43 13.61 14.53
C LYS A 67 -0.32 12.56 14.70
N SER A 68 0.93 12.97 14.92
CA SER A 68 2.05 12.06 15.16
C SER A 68 1.81 11.18 16.39
N ASN A 69 1.36 11.78 17.50
CA ASN A 69 1.01 11.02 18.71
C ASN A 69 -0.12 10.02 18.46
N LYS A 70 -1.13 10.39 17.65
CA LYS A 70 -2.20 9.47 17.27
C LYS A 70 -1.65 8.30 16.44
N ILE A 71 -0.84 8.58 15.42
CA ILE A 71 -0.22 7.55 14.57
C ILE A 71 0.66 6.62 15.42
N TYR A 72 1.45 7.17 16.35
CA TYR A 72 2.30 6.38 17.22
C TYR A 72 1.49 5.38 18.06
N LYS A 73 0.46 5.85 18.76
CA LYS A 73 -0.38 4.99 19.61
C LYS A 73 -1.22 3.97 18.84
N GLU A 74 -1.57 4.28 17.59
CA GLU A 74 -2.43 3.43 16.77
C GLU A 74 -1.64 2.35 16.03
N PHE A 75 -0.41 2.64 15.60
CA PHE A 75 0.37 1.77 14.71
C PHE A 75 1.79 1.43 15.17
N ILE A 76 2.45 2.21 16.04
CA ILE A 76 3.90 2.08 16.30
C ILE A 76 4.21 1.58 17.71
N ASP A 77 3.43 2.00 18.71
CA ASP A 77 3.65 1.63 20.11
C ASP A 77 3.63 0.11 20.29
N ILE A 78 4.36 -0.37 21.30
CA ILE A 78 4.25 -1.77 21.71
C ILE A 78 2.84 -1.97 22.27
N HIS A 79 2.09 -2.93 21.71
CA HIS A 79 0.67 -3.15 22.00
C HIS A 79 -0.28 -2.13 21.37
N ALA A 80 0.15 -1.40 20.35
CA ALA A 80 -0.78 -0.64 19.53
C ALA A 80 -1.85 -1.58 18.94
N PRO A 81 -3.13 -1.19 18.90
CA PRO A 81 -4.22 -2.06 18.44
C PRO A 81 -4.06 -2.50 16.98
N ARG A 82 -3.26 -1.75 16.20
CA ARG A 82 -2.93 -2.03 14.80
C ARG A 82 -1.43 -1.89 14.56
N GLU A 83 -0.64 -2.45 15.49
CA GLU A 83 0.82 -2.43 15.45
C GLU A 83 1.36 -2.93 14.10
N VAL A 84 2.15 -2.10 13.41
CA VAL A 84 2.85 -2.49 12.19
C VAL A 84 4.12 -3.28 12.51
N ASN A 85 4.47 -4.24 11.66
CA ASN A 85 5.63 -5.10 11.87
C ASN A 85 6.95 -4.37 11.59
N ILE A 86 7.54 -3.77 12.63
CA ILE A 86 8.84 -3.10 12.60
C ILE A 86 9.73 -3.53 13.76
N ASP A 87 11.05 -3.51 13.53
CA ASP A 87 12.03 -3.88 14.56
C ASP A 87 12.09 -2.87 15.72
N HIS A 88 12.54 -3.36 16.87
CA HIS A 88 12.63 -2.58 18.12
C HIS A 88 13.45 -1.30 17.95
N ARG A 89 14.55 -1.36 17.20
CA ARG A 89 15.45 -0.21 17.02
C ARG A 89 14.73 0.92 16.27
N THR A 90 14.09 0.62 15.15
CA THR A 90 13.32 1.61 14.38
C THR A 90 12.19 2.22 15.21
N ARG A 91 11.54 1.42 16.07
CA ARG A 91 10.48 1.91 16.95
C ARG A 91 10.98 2.95 17.95
N GLU A 92 12.09 2.65 18.64
CA GLU A 92 12.68 3.59 19.59
C GLU A 92 13.23 4.84 18.91
N GLU A 93 13.89 4.71 17.76
CA GLU A 93 14.33 5.85 16.97
C GLU A 93 13.15 6.74 16.54
N THR A 94 12.02 6.14 16.16
CA THR A 94 10.80 6.87 15.80
C THR A 94 10.22 7.58 17.02
N LYS A 95 10.14 6.91 18.18
CA LYS A 95 9.67 7.51 19.43
C LYS A 95 10.43 8.80 19.76
N MET A 96 11.76 8.79 19.60
CA MET A 96 12.59 9.99 19.82
C MET A 96 12.31 11.08 18.78
N LYS A 97 12.18 10.72 17.50
CA LYS A 97 11.83 11.66 16.41
C LYS A 97 10.45 12.31 16.58
N LEU A 98 9.55 11.71 17.35
CA LEU A 98 8.20 12.23 17.59
C LEU A 98 8.12 13.14 18.84
N LEU A 99 9.21 13.32 19.60
CA LEU A 99 9.29 14.34 20.64
C LEU A 99 9.26 15.76 20.04
N GLU A 100 9.89 15.93 18.89
CA GLU A 100 9.85 17.15 18.07
C GLU A 100 9.51 16.77 16.62
N PRO A 101 8.22 16.56 16.33
CA PRO A 101 7.80 16.02 15.04
C PRO A 101 8.03 17.00 13.90
N THR A 102 8.53 16.47 12.80
CA THR A 102 8.73 17.13 11.50
C THR A 102 7.90 16.41 10.43
N PRO A 103 7.67 17.01 9.25
CA PRO A 103 6.96 16.33 8.16
C PRO A 103 7.57 14.96 7.78
N ASN A 104 8.88 14.78 8.01
CA ASN A 104 9.65 13.60 7.62
C ASN A 104 9.89 12.62 8.79
N SER A 105 9.37 12.90 9.99
CA SER A 105 9.65 12.07 11.18
C SER A 105 9.18 10.61 11.06
N LEU A 106 8.25 10.32 10.14
CA LEU A 106 7.70 8.98 9.92
C LEU A 106 8.22 8.30 8.64
N ASP A 107 9.08 8.96 7.86
CA ASP A 107 9.48 8.50 6.52
C ASP A 107 10.17 7.13 6.54
N GLU A 108 11.03 6.89 7.53
CA GLU A 108 11.77 5.63 7.66
C GLU A 108 10.82 4.46 7.93
N VAL A 109 9.90 4.61 8.88
CA VAL A 109 8.91 3.58 9.21
C VAL A 109 7.97 3.35 8.03
N GLN A 110 7.53 4.43 7.38
CA GLN A 110 6.69 4.34 6.19
C GLN A 110 7.37 3.58 5.06
N ALA A 111 8.66 3.81 4.82
CA ALA A 111 9.43 3.07 3.82
C ALA A 111 9.56 1.58 4.16
N LYS A 112 9.78 1.24 5.43
CA LYS A 112 9.82 -0.16 5.89
C LYS A 112 8.48 -0.87 5.67
N VAL A 113 7.37 -0.24 6.06
CA VAL A 113 6.03 -0.80 5.87
C VAL A 113 5.67 -0.91 4.39
N TYR A 114 6.07 0.07 3.56
CA TYR A 114 5.93 -0.03 2.11
C TYR A 114 6.68 -1.26 1.56
N SER A 115 7.96 -1.43 1.90
CA SER A 115 8.75 -2.58 1.47
C SER A 115 8.20 -3.91 1.98
N LEU A 116 7.62 -3.93 3.18
CA LEU A 116 6.94 -5.11 3.71
C LEU A 116 5.75 -5.49 2.83
N MET A 117 4.85 -4.53 2.54
CA MET A 117 3.70 -4.78 1.68
C MET A 117 4.11 -5.21 0.27
N GLU A 118 5.11 -4.56 -0.32
CA GLU A 118 5.60 -4.84 -1.67
C GLU A 118 6.20 -6.25 -1.81
N LYS A 119 6.98 -6.68 -0.81
CA LYS A 119 7.67 -7.97 -0.84
C LYS A 119 6.81 -9.15 -0.39
N ASP A 120 5.77 -8.89 0.39
CA ASP A 120 4.94 -9.94 0.98
C ASP A 120 3.51 -9.92 0.41
N SER A 121 2.65 -9.03 0.91
CA SER A 121 1.24 -8.99 0.55
C SER A 121 0.99 -8.73 -0.94
N TYR A 122 1.77 -7.85 -1.57
CA TYR A 122 1.62 -7.54 -2.99
C TYR A 122 1.96 -8.73 -3.88
N GLN A 123 2.99 -9.49 -3.53
CA GLN A 123 3.37 -10.71 -4.25
C GLN A 123 2.24 -11.76 -4.22
N ARG A 124 1.48 -11.84 -3.12
CA ARG A 124 0.30 -12.70 -3.06
C ARG A 124 -0.91 -12.08 -3.75
N PHE A 125 -1.10 -10.76 -3.64
CA PHE A 125 -2.17 -10.02 -4.29
C PHE A 125 -2.21 -10.26 -5.80
N ILE A 126 -1.08 -10.11 -6.51
CA ILE A 126 -1.00 -10.30 -7.98
C ILE A 126 -1.29 -11.75 -8.42
N ARG A 127 -1.19 -12.72 -7.50
CA ARG A 127 -1.53 -14.14 -7.73
C ARG A 127 -2.95 -14.49 -7.28
N SER A 128 -3.62 -13.58 -6.58
CA SER A 128 -4.94 -13.81 -6.00
C SER A 128 -6.06 -13.74 -7.04
N LYS A 129 -7.19 -14.38 -6.75
CA LYS A 129 -8.42 -14.25 -7.57
C LYS A 129 -8.94 -12.81 -7.61
N ILE A 130 -8.74 -12.05 -6.54
CA ILE A 130 -9.14 -10.63 -6.44
C ILE A 130 -8.45 -9.81 -7.54
N TYR A 131 -7.16 -10.06 -7.78
CA TYR A 131 -6.42 -9.38 -8.84
C TYR A 131 -6.84 -9.86 -10.24
N GLN A 132 -7.09 -11.16 -10.42
CA GLN A 132 -7.63 -11.69 -11.68
C GLN A 132 -8.99 -11.07 -12.02
N ASP A 133 -9.86 -10.86 -11.02
CA ASP A 133 -11.15 -10.19 -11.20
C ASP A 133 -10.99 -8.72 -11.59
N LEU A 134 -9.98 -8.02 -11.06
CA LEU A 134 -9.62 -6.66 -11.47
C LEU A 134 -9.24 -6.63 -12.96
N LEU A 135 -8.36 -7.54 -13.40
CA LEU A 135 -7.94 -7.62 -14.80
C LEU A 135 -9.11 -7.93 -15.73
N ASN A 136 -9.93 -8.94 -15.40
CA ASN A 136 -11.11 -9.32 -16.19
C ASN A 136 -12.09 -8.16 -16.34
N ARG A 137 -12.37 -7.42 -15.25
CA ARG A 137 -13.27 -6.25 -15.29
C ARG A 137 -12.70 -5.08 -16.10
N THR A 138 -11.38 -4.98 -16.18
CA THR A 138 -10.69 -3.97 -17.00
C THR A 138 -10.72 -4.36 -18.48
N GLN A 139 -10.56 -5.65 -18.78
CA GLN A 139 -10.60 -6.19 -20.14
C GLN A 139 -12.00 -6.18 -20.78
N ILE A 140 -13.06 -6.42 -19.98
CA ILE A 140 -14.47 -6.29 -20.43
C ILE A 140 -14.79 -4.84 -20.84
N TYR A 141 -14.14 -3.84 -20.24
CA TYR A 141 -14.36 -2.42 -20.59
C TYR A 141 -13.71 -2.01 -21.92
N CYS A 142 -12.58 -2.64 -22.29
CA CYS A 142 -11.96 -2.40 -23.60
C CYS A 142 -12.76 -3.01 -24.76
N GLN A 143 -13.35 -4.20 -24.57
CA GLN A 143 -14.16 -4.84 -25.61
C GLN A 143 -15.50 -4.12 -25.89
N ARG A 144 -16.07 -3.43 -24.90
CA ARG A 144 -17.33 -2.68 -25.06
C ARG A 144 -17.19 -1.32 -25.75
N LYS A 145 -15.98 -0.78 -25.91
CA LYS A 145 -15.72 0.45 -26.68
C LYS A 145 -15.32 0.20 -28.15
N SER A 146 -15.29 -1.07 -28.56
CA SER A 146 -14.93 -1.49 -29.93
C SER A 146 -16.13 -1.93 -30.76
N VAL A 147 -17.36 -1.69 -30.29
CA VAL A 147 -18.61 -1.97 -31.01
C VAL A 147 -19.39 -0.68 -31.15
#